data_AF-A0AAW0KI28-F1
#
_entry.id   AF-A0AAW0KI28-F1
#
_cell.length_a   1.000
_cell.length_b   1.000
_cell.length_c   1.000
_cell.angle_alpha   90.00
_cell.angle_beta   90.00
_cell.angle_gamma   90.00
#
_symmetry.space_group_name_H-M   'P 1'
#
loop_
_entity.id
_entity.type
_entity.pdbx_description
1 polymer ?
#
loop_
_entity_poly.entity_id
_entity_poly.type
_entity_poly.pdbx_seq_one_letter_code
_entity_poly.pdbx_strand_id
1 'polypeptide(L)'
;MPHECVLSLESDLAHNSFHRNLDTPLVGTHVPYTSLPKSIIDSRCKIIYICRDPKDAFVSLWHFLRKASHKGVEPSAREDAEFEEAFKLFCEIGDWKNHLTPMMAAHLDQIIEQKLRNSGLTLITPI
;
A
#
# COMPACT_ATOMS: atom_id res chain seq x y z
N MET A 1 -14.75 -1.39 -14.20
CA MET A 1 -13.41 -1.89 -13.78
C MET A 1 -13.44 -2.30 -12.32
N PRO A 2 -12.57 -3.20 -11.81
CA PRO A 2 -12.62 -3.68 -10.41
C PRO A 2 -12.62 -2.57 -9.34
N HIS A 3 -12.02 -1.42 -9.66
CA HIS A 3 -12.04 -0.21 -8.81
C HIS A 3 -13.43 0.45 -8.67
N GLU A 4 -14.44 0.04 -9.44
CA GLU A 4 -15.84 0.46 -9.26
C GLU A 4 -16.57 -0.39 -8.22
N CYS A 5 -15.99 -1.54 -7.83
CA CYS A 5 -16.63 -2.48 -6.89
C CYS A 5 -16.23 -2.24 -5.42
N VAL A 6 -15.11 -1.54 -5.17
CA VAL A 6 -14.60 -1.27 -3.82
C VAL A 6 -14.31 0.22 -3.71
N LEU A 7 -15.01 0.89 -2.81
CA LEU A 7 -14.87 2.33 -2.57
C LEU A 7 -13.52 2.62 -1.90
N SER A 8 -12.82 3.66 -2.37
CA SER A 8 -11.56 4.13 -1.79
C SER A 8 -11.86 5.25 -0.81
N LEU A 9 -11.50 5.07 0.47
CA LEU A 9 -11.77 6.04 1.52
C LEU A 9 -11.16 7.42 1.18
N GLU A 10 -9.93 7.45 0.70
CA GLU A 10 -9.22 8.67 0.32
C GLU A 10 -9.79 9.38 -0.92
N SER A 11 -10.25 8.64 -1.92
CA SER A 11 -10.70 9.21 -3.19
C SER A 11 -12.17 9.65 -3.14
N ASP A 12 -13.01 8.86 -2.46
CA ASP A 12 -14.47 9.04 -2.48
C ASP A 12 -14.95 10.04 -1.43
N LEU A 13 -14.21 10.22 -0.31
CA LEU A 13 -14.45 11.32 0.63
C LEU A 13 -14.21 12.68 -0.01
N ALA A 14 -13.24 12.79 -0.93
CA ALA A 14 -12.91 14.04 -1.60
C ALA A 14 -13.95 14.46 -2.65
N HIS A 15 -14.69 13.50 -3.23
CA HIS A 15 -15.64 13.75 -4.32
C HIS A 15 -17.11 13.73 -3.88
N ASN A 16 -17.40 13.61 -2.57
CA ASN A 16 -18.75 13.66 -1.99
C ASN A 16 -19.77 12.74 -2.71
N SER A 17 -19.28 11.66 -3.32
CA SER A 17 -20.05 10.78 -4.21
C SER A 17 -20.39 9.50 -3.45
N PHE A 18 -21.28 9.60 -2.47
CA PHE A 18 -21.74 8.44 -1.69
C PHE A 18 -22.76 7.60 -2.48
N HIS A 19 -22.34 7.01 -3.59
CA HIS A 19 -23.05 5.88 -4.18
C HIS A 19 -22.65 4.60 -3.43
N ARG A 20 -23.12 4.45 -2.18
CA ARG A 20 -22.96 3.20 -1.45
C ARG A 20 -23.85 2.15 -2.10
N ASN A 21 -23.25 1.20 -2.81
CA ASN A 21 -23.91 -0.05 -3.09
C ASN A 21 -23.97 -0.85 -1.77
N LEU A 22 -25.12 -0.79 -1.09
CA LEU A 22 -25.35 -1.40 0.22
C LEU A 22 -25.26 -2.93 0.20
N ASP A 23 -25.27 -3.54 -0.99
CA ASP A 23 -25.22 -4.99 -1.15
C ASP A 23 -23.80 -5.55 -0.94
N THR A 24 -22.76 -4.71 -0.93
CA THR A 24 -21.37 -5.15 -0.67
C THR A 24 -20.63 -4.12 0.21
N PRO A 25 -20.53 -4.34 1.53
CA PRO A 25 -19.93 -3.39 2.47
C PRO A 25 -18.39 -3.49 2.46
N LEU A 26 -17.77 -3.30 1.29
CA LEU A 26 -16.32 -3.29 1.13
C LEU A 26 -15.81 -1.87 0.91
N VAL A 27 -14.76 -1.52 1.66
CA VAL A 27 -14.05 -0.25 1.55
C VAL A 27 -12.55 -0.56 1.54
N GLY A 28 -11.82 0.07 0.64
CA GLY A 28 -10.36 0.04 0.55
C GLY A 28 -9.76 1.38 1.00
N THR A 29 -8.54 1.33 1.51
CA THR A 29 -7.78 2.54 1.82
C THR A 29 -6.28 2.28 1.80
N HIS A 30 -5.51 3.33 1.52
CA HIS A 30 -4.05 3.35 1.64
C HIS A 30 -3.56 4.00 2.94
N VAL A 31 -4.47 4.47 3.80
CA VAL A 31 -4.14 5.14 5.07
C VAL A 31 -3.49 4.14 6.07
N PRO A 32 -2.39 4.52 6.75
CA PRO A 32 -1.80 3.73 7.83
C PRO A 32 -2.80 3.33 8.91
N TYR A 33 -2.67 2.13 9.47
CA TYR A 33 -3.56 1.63 10.54
C TYR A 33 -3.63 2.61 11.73
N THR A 34 -2.48 3.15 12.12
CA THR A 34 -2.34 4.11 13.24
C THR A 34 -3.06 5.44 12.98
N SER A 35 -3.35 5.75 11.72
CA SER A 35 -4.04 6.96 11.28
C SER A 35 -5.52 6.73 10.94
N LEU A 36 -6.01 5.49 11.04
CA LEU A 36 -7.42 5.20 10.79
C LEU A 36 -8.30 5.82 11.89
N PRO A 37 -9.52 6.27 11.54
CA PRO A 37 -10.49 6.73 12.52
C PRO A 37 -10.78 5.65 13.58
N LYS A 38 -10.85 6.06 14.85
CA LYS A 38 -11.22 5.16 15.96
C LYS A 38 -12.55 4.44 15.72
N SER A 39 -13.49 5.08 15.03
CA SER A 39 -14.77 4.46 14.65
C SER A 39 -14.61 3.22 13.77
N ILE A 40 -13.52 3.08 13.02
CA ILE A 40 -13.18 1.88 12.24
C ILE A 40 -12.46 0.87 13.13
N ILE A 41 -11.43 1.33 13.86
CA ILE A 41 -10.57 0.49 14.72
C ILE A 41 -11.40 -0.21 15.82
N ASP A 42 -12.31 0.53 16.46
CA ASP A 42 -13.13 0.05 17.58
C ASP A 42 -14.40 -0.69 17.12
N SER A 43 -14.63 -0.79 15.80
CA SER A 43 -15.80 -1.48 15.26
C SER A 43 -15.63 -3.00 15.19
N ARG A 44 -16.72 -3.70 14.83
CA ARG A 44 -16.66 -5.14 14.49
C ARG A 44 -16.26 -5.40 13.03
N CYS A 45 -15.79 -4.39 12.30
CA CYS A 45 -15.35 -4.58 10.92
C CYS A 45 -14.07 -5.42 10.88
N LYS A 46 -13.88 -6.15 9.78
CA LYS A 46 -12.65 -6.92 9.57
C LYS A 46 -11.72 -6.09 8.70
N ILE A 47 -10.49 -5.91 9.14
CA ILE A 47 -9.44 -5.24 8.39
C ILE A 47 -8.59 -6.31 7.71
N ILE A 48 -8.47 -6.23 6.40
CA ILE A 48 -7.58 -7.09 5.60
C ILE A 48 -6.45 -6.21 5.09
N TYR A 49 -5.22 -6.52 5.50
CA TYR A 49 -4.03 -5.83 5.05
C TYR A 49 -3.31 -6.66 3.97
N ILE A 50 -2.94 -6.01 2.87
CA ILE A 50 -2.19 -6.63 1.77
C ILE A 50 -0.79 -6.04 1.77
N CYS A 51 0.20 -6.87 2.11
CA CYS A 51 1.61 -6.48 2.03
C CYS A 51 2.20 -6.79 0.65
N ARG A 52 3.20 -6.01 0.25
CA ARG A 52 4.07 -6.29 -0.89
C ARG A 52 5.51 -5.97 -0.50
N ASP A 53 6.49 -6.63 -1.13
CA ASP A 53 7.91 -6.25 -0.96
C ASP A 53 8.07 -4.76 -1.28
N PRO A 54 8.78 -3.97 -0.46
CA PRO A 54 8.86 -2.52 -0.63
C PRO A 54 9.50 -2.12 -1.96
N LYS A 55 10.42 -2.92 -2.53
CA LYS A 55 11.00 -2.66 -3.85
C LYS A 55 9.98 -2.90 -4.95
N ASP A 56 9.19 -3.96 -4.84
CA ASP A 56 8.11 -4.23 -5.79
C ASP A 56 7.00 -3.17 -5.72
N ALA A 57 6.68 -2.68 -4.51
CA ALA A 57 5.74 -1.60 -4.30
C ALA A 57 6.26 -0.29 -4.95
N PHE A 58 7.54 0.04 -4.76
CA PHE A 58 8.17 1.19 -5.40
C PHE A 58 8.14 1.10 -6.92
N VAL A 59 8.59 -0.01 -7.51
CA VAL A 59 8.60 -0.20 -8.98
C VAL A 59 7.18 -0.06 -9.54
N SER A 60 6.19 -0.61 -8.85
CA SER A 60 4.78 -0.47 -9.23
C SER A 60 4.31 0.98 -9.19
N LEU A 61 4.65 1.74 -8.13
CA LEU A 61 4.29 3.15 -7.99
C LEU A 61 4.98 4.01 -9.05
N TRP A 62 6.26 3.77 -9.32
CA TRP A 62 7.03 4.44 -10.36
C TRP A 62 6.33 4.35 -11.72
N HIS A 63 5.98 3.13 -12.16
CA HIS A 63 5.27 2.94 -13.42
C HIS A 63 3.86 3.53 -13.42
N PHE A 64 3.13 3.44 -12.29
CA PHE A 64 1.80 4.03 -12.15
C PHE A 64 1.84 5.56 -12.33
N LEU A 65 2.74 6.25 -11.61
CA LEU A 65 2.89 7.71 -11.70
C LEU A 65 3.34 8.16 -13.09
N ARG A 66 4.27 7.43 -13.73
CA ARG A 66 4.68 7.70 -15.11
C ARG A 66 3.49 7.61 -16.07
N LYS A 67 2.66 6.59 -15.94
CA LYS A 67 1.45 6.42 -16.77
C LYS A 67 0.43 7.54 -16.52
N ALA A 68 0.25 7.95 -15.26
CA ALA A 68 -0.69 9.00 -14.88
C ALA A 68 -0.25 10.41 -15.33
N SER A 69 1.06 10.64 -15.50
CA SER A 69 1.61 11.96 -15.84
C SER A 69 1.34 12.41 -17.28
N HIS A 70 0.79 11.57 -18.17
CA HIS A 70 0.50 11.90 -19.59
C HIS A 70 1.66 12.53 -20.38
N LYS A 71 2.88 12.46 -19.87
CA LYS A 71 4.07 12.97 -20.55
C LYS A 71 4.65 11.84 -21.39
N GLY A 72 4.33 11.84 -22.68
CA GLY A 72 5.05 11.10 -23.71
C GLY A 72 6.47 11.63 -23.85
N VAL A 73 7.28 11.44 -22.81
CA VAL A 73 8.68 11.86 -22.75
C VAL A 73 9.51 10.66 -23.17
N GLU A 74 10.23 10.84 -24.28
CA GLU A 74 11.24 9.91 -24.76
C GLU A 74 12.28 9.59 -23.67
N PRO A 75 12.73 8.33 -23.56
CA PRO A 75 13.78 7.95 -22.63
C PRO A 75 15.05 8.76 -22.89
N SER A 76 15.36 9.70 -22.00
CA SER A 76 16.61 10.46 -22.05
C SER A 76 17.56 9.94 -20.98
N ALA A 77 18.86 10.19 -21.12
CA ALA A 77 19.89 9.78 -20.15
C ALA A 77 19.70 10.31 -18.71
N ARG A 78 18.64 11.09 -18.44
CA ARG A 78 18.22 11.53 -17.11
C ARG A 78 17.34 10.53 -16.36
N GLU A 79 16.84 9.48 -17.02
CA GLU A 79 15.90 8.54 -16.40
C GLU A 79 16.47 7.79 -15.19
N ASP A 80 17.74 7.37 -15.26
CA ASP A 80 18.38 6.67 -14.14
C ASP A 80 18.53 7.57 -12.91
N ALA A 81 18.84 8.85 -13.12
CA ALA A 81 18.94 9.83 -12.05
C ALA A 81 17.58 10.13 -11.41
N GLU A 82 16.52 10.24 -12.21
CA GLU A 82 15.15 10.45 -11.72
C GLU A 82 14.61 9.21 -10.96
N PHE A 83 14.91 8.01 -11.44
CA PHE A 83 14.55 6.76 -10.75
C PHE A 83 15.24 6.66 -9.39
N GLU A 84 16.54 6.94 -9.33
CA GLU A 84 17.32 6.92 -8.09
C GLU A 84 16.82 7.98 -7.09
N GLU A 85 16.51 9.20 -7.56
CA GLU A 85 15.95 10.24 -6.72
C GLU A 85 14.56 9.86 -6.19
N ALA A 86 13.68 9.33 -7.05
CA ALA A 86 12.37 8.83 -6.64
C ALA A 86 12.48 7.67 -5.65
N PHE A 87 13.46 6.78 -5.82
CA PHE A 87 13.70 5.68 -4.90
C PHE A 87 14.18 6.17 -3.54
N LYS A 88 15.10 7.14 -3.51
CA LYS A 88 15.53 7.79 -2.25
C LYS A 88 14.37 8.45 -1.55
N LEU A 89 13.57 9.22 -2.28
CA LEU A 89 12.38 9.87 -1.73
C LEU A 89 11.37 8.84 -1.21
N PHE A 90 11.18 7.72 -1.92
CA PHE A 90 10.35 6.61 -1.45
C PHE A 90 10.92 5.97 -0.18
N CYS A 91 12.24 5.85 -0.03
CA CYS A 91 12.85 5.33 1.19
C CYS A 91 12.78 6.30 2.37
N GLU A 92 12.87 7.61 2.11
CA GLU A 92 12.80 8.67 3.14
C GLU A 92 11.37 8.95 3.61
N ILE A 93 10.42 9.07 2.67
CA ILE A 93 9.00 9.32 2.95
C ILE A 93 8.27 8.02 3.31
N GLY A 94 8.71 6.90 2.74
CA GLY A 94 8.07 5.61 2.86
C GLY A 94 8.21 5.06 4.25
N ASP A 95 7.33 5.52 5.13
CA ASP A 95 7.13 4.97 6.45
C ASP A 95 6.27 3.71 6.40
N TRP A 96 6.59 2.82 5.45
CA TRP A 96 5.89 1.55 5.26
C TRP A 96 6.04 0.65 6.50
N LYS A 97 7.11 0.86 7.28
CA LYS A 97 7.33 0.25 8.59
C LYS A 97 6.33 0.70 9.64
N ASN A 98 5.90 1.97 9.63
CA ASN A 98 4.89 2.47 10.56
C ASN A 98 3.46 2.42 9.99
N HIS A 99 3.25 1.73 8.87
CA HIS A 99 1.89 1.49 8.34
C HIS A 99 1.04 0.64 9.31
N LEU A 100 1.71 -0.18 10.11
CA LEU A 100 1.13 -1.01 11.17
C LEU A 100 1.67 -0.63 12.54
N THR A 101 0.99 -1.07 13.60
CA THR A 101 1.58 -1.00 14.94
C THR A 101 2.76 -2.00 15.05
N PRO A 102 3.76 -1.77 15.91
CA PRO A 102 4.88 -2.69 16.08
C PRO A 102 4.46 -4.12 16.44
N MET A 103 3.39 -4.28 17.24
CA MET A 103 2.83 -5.60 17.56
C MET A 103 2.22 -6.28 16.34
N MET A 104 1.53 -5.54 15.47
CA MET A 104 0.94 -6.08 14.24
C MET A 104 2.02 -6.46 13.22
N ALA A 105 3.05 -5.63 13.07
CA ALA A 105 4.20 -5.92 12.21
C ALA A 105 4.91 -7.21 12.68
N ALA A 106 5.25 -7.30 13.97
CA ALA A 106 5.86 -8.50 14.55
C ALA A 106 4.99 -9.76 14.40
N HIS A 107 3.66 -9.61 14.50
CA HIS A 107 2.75 -10.74 14.29
C HIS A 107 2.74 -11.21 12.82
N LEU A 108 2.81 -10.29 11.86
CA LEU A 108 2.93 -10.65 10.45
C LEU A 108 4.25 -11.33 10.14
N ASP A 109 5.37 -10.82 10.67
CA ASP A 109 6.67 -11.47 10.54
C ASP A 109 6.61 -12.91 11.04
N GLN A 110 6.02 -13.13 12.22
CA GLN A 110 5.84 -14.47 12.78
C GLN A 110 5.00 -15.38 11.87
N ILE A 111 3.90 -14.88 11.29
CA ILE A 111 3.08 -15.64 10.34
C ILE A 111 3.88 -16.00 9.09
N ILE A 112 4.66 -15.06 8.56
CA ILE A 112 5.46 -15.28 7.35
C ILE A 112 6.56 -16.31 7.63
N GLU A 113 7.29 -16.19 8.74
CA GLU A 113 8.29 -17.17 9.16
C GLU A 113 7.70 -18.58 9.31
N GLN A 114 6.51 -18.68 9.93
CA GLN A 114 5.81 -19.96 10.06
C GLN A 114 5.44 -20.54 8.70
N LYS A 115 4.95 -19.72 7.77
CA LYS A 115 4.58 -20.17 6.41
C LYS A 115 5.79 -20.54 5.55
N LEU A 116 6.91 -19.86 5.73
CA LEU A 116 8.15 -20.15 5.01
C LEU A 116 8.94 -21.31 5.65
N ARG A 117 8.54 -21.80 6.82
CA ARG A 117 9.16 -22.96 7.47
C ARG A 117 9.16 -24.15 6.51
N ASN A 118 10.34 -24.73 6.28
CA ASN A 118 10.60 -25.84 5.36
C ASN A 118 10.53 -25.51 3.85
N SER A 119 10.33 -24.25 3.47
CA SER A 119 10.40 -23.84 2.06
C SER A 119 11.83 -23.61 1.54
N GLY A 120 12.81 -23.54 2.45
CA GLY A 120 14.19 -23.11 2.14
C GLY A 120 14.34 -21.59 1.95
N LEU A 121 13.25 -20.83 2.09
CA LEU A 121 13.23 -19.37 2.02
C LEU A 121 13.29 -18.76 3.43
N THR A 122 14.01 -17.66 3.58
CA THR A 122 14.12 -16.89 4.82
C THR A 122 13.87 -15.42 4.55
N LEU A 123 13.27 -14.72 5.51
CA LEU A 123 13.15 -13.26 5.46
C LEU A 123 14.55 -12.64 5.56
N ILE A 124 14.87 -11.76 4.60
CA ILE A 124 16.11 -10.98 4.63
C ILE A 124 15.95 -9.80 5.59
N THR A 125 14.74 -9.28 5.75
CA THR A 125 14.43 -8.15 6.63
C THR A 125 13.00 -8.31 7.17
N PRO A 126 12.78 -8.16 8.49
CA PRO A 126 11.44 -8.07 9.06
C PRO A 126 10.73 -6.79 8.59
N ILE A 127 9.40 -6.79 8.67
CA ILE A 127 8.54 -5.65 8.32
C ILE A 127 8.77 -4.49 9.30
#